data_AF-A0A6J8EU32-F1
#
_entry.id   AF-A0A6J8EU32-F1
#
_cell.length_a   1.000
_cell.length_b   1.000
_cell.length_c   1.000
_cell.angle_alpha   90.00
_cell.angle_beta   90.00
_cell.angle_gamma   90.00
#
_symmetry.space_group_name_H-M   'P 1'
#
loop_
_entity.id
_entity.type
_entity.pdbx_description
1 polymer ?
#
loop_
_entity_poly.entity_id
_entity_poly.type
_entity_poly.pdbx_seq_one_letter_code
_entity_poly.pdbx_strand_id
1 'polypeptide(L)'
;MLYICSGCDFVSFFHGCGKKAFLDGFYQNAQFITGDLNLSTHDETGLCSFYRLVASVYFAKHRPAFRPSASIGDLYNTIELGDGLESHTALVKIIREHMWECIQSEDNMLPNSDALQLHWDRSCWVAKYWKQALDNSMHLEPIDKSGWIIKNTIVSVVWDSDVNIDKVEKTIKWYTKGCSCKSGCTTNRCSCRKSGLSVGGYCGPGCKCQNCKNIASCQNELPELFDELECFSDVELDACSDIDSDSNSDEGEDEMQIAPSHPSEEFQQYWDTFGILTGELVPDL
;
A
#
# COMPACT_ATOMS: atom_id res chain seq x y z
N MET A 1 -8.48 0.12 16.88
CA MET A 1 -7.89 0.67 15.64
C MET A 1 -6.89 -0.28 15.00
N LEU A 2 -5.83 -0.72 15.70
CA LEU A 2 -4.81 -1.62 15.14
C LEU A 2 -5.39 -2.88 14.45
N TYR A 3 -6.34 -3.54 15.10
CA TYR A 3 -7.06 -4.69 14.53
C TYR A 3 -7.76 -4.34 13.20
N ILE A 4 -8.39 -3.16 13.14
CA ILE A 4 -9.11 -2.67 11.97
C ILE A 4 -8.11 -2.39 10.83
N CYS A 5 -7.08 -1.58 11.10
CA CYS A 5 -6.09 -1.18 10.11
C CYS A 5 -5.30 -2.35 9.52
N SER A 6 -5.13 -3.46 10.25
CA SER A 6 -4.44 -4.67 9.78
C SER A 6 -5.26 -5.56 8.81
N GLY A 7 -6.46 -5.12 8.40
CA GLY A 7 -7.26 -5.81 7.37
C GLY A 7 -8.70 -6.09 7.82
N CYS A 8 -9.48 -5.02 8.02
CA CYS A 8 -10.91 -5.07 8.34
C CYS A 8 -11.84 -5.26 7.13
N ASP A 9 -11.32 -5.14 5.91
CA ASP A 9 -12.13 -4.91 4.71
C ASP A 9 -12.22 -6.11 3.74
N PHE A 10 -11.90 -7.34 4.18
CA PHE A 10 -11.90 -8.56 3.35
C PHE A 10 -11.01 -8.51 2.09
N VAL A 11 -10.37 -7.37 1.83
CA VAL A 11 -9.35 -7.20 0.81
C VAL A 11 -8.06 -6.80 1.50
N SER A 12 -7.24 -7.80 1.82
CA SER A 12 -5.95 -7.55 2.47
C SER A 12 -4.97 -7.04 1.41
N PHE A 13 -4.68 -5.74 1.45
CA PHE A 13 -3.61 -5.10 0.67
C PHE A 13 -2.20 -5.49 1.16
N PHE A 14 -2.10 -6.15 2.32
CA PHE A 14 -0.82 -6.40 2.99
C PHE A 14 -0.38 -7.86 2.79
N HIS A 15 0.07 -8.18 1.59
CA HIS A 15 0.46 -9.54 1.24
C HIS A 15 1.55 -10.08 2.17
N GLY A 16 1.30 -11.25 2.75
CA GLY A 16 2.22 -11.90 3.70
C GLY A 16 2.39 -11.16 5.04
N CYS A 17 1.60 -10.10 5.31
CA CYS A 17 1.65 -9.32 6.54
C CYS A 17 0.31 -9.45 7.28
N GLY A 18 0.17 -10.53 8.07
CA GLY A 18 -1.02 -10.76 8.88
C GLY A 18 -1.10 -9.89 10.14
N LYS A 19 -2.20 -10.04 10.88
CA LYS A 19 -2.46 -9.30 12.15
C LYS A 19 -1.31 -9.43 13.16
N LYS A 20 -0.70 -10.62 13.25
CA LYS A 20 0.47 -10.88 14.09
C LYS A 20 1.64 -9.95 13.72
N ALA A 21 1.97 -9.82 12.43
CA ALA A 21 3.07 -8.97 11.98
C ALA A 21 2.83 -7.49 12.34
N PHE A 22 1.57 -7.03 12.24
CA PHE A 22 1.19 -5.68 12.66
C PHE A 22 1.30 -5.47 14.18
N LEU A 23 0.90 -6.46 14.98
CA LEU A 23 1.04 -6.42 16.44
C LEU A 23 2.52 -6.42 16.84
N ASP A 24 3.32 -7.32 16.27
CA ASP A 24 4.76 -7.40 16.51
C ASP A 24 5.44 -6.07 16.14
N GLY A 25 5.16 -5.54 14.95
CA GLY A 25 5.68 -4.26 14.48
C GLY A 25 5.28 -3.09 15.38
N PHE A 26 4.02 -3.08 15.87
CA PHE A 26 3.53 -2.09 16.82
C PHE A 26 4.29 -2.15 18.14
N TYR A 27 4.40 -3.33 18.77
CA TYR A 27 5.06 -3.44 20.07
C TYR A 27 6.56 -3.16 20.01
N GLN A 28 7.24 -3.58 18.93
CA GLN A 28 8.67 -3.31 18.75
C GLN A 28 8.97 -1.83 18.53
N ASN A 29 8.05 -1.09 17.91
CA ASN A 29 8.27 0.31 17.50
C ASN A 29 7.23 1.25 18.10
N ALA A 30 6.66 0.93 19.26
CA ALA A 30 5.51 1.62 19.82
C ALA A 30 5.77 3.12 19.99
N GLN A 31 6.91 3.48 20.58
CA GLN A 31 7.32 4.88 20.77
C GLN A 31 7.45 5.63 19.45
N PHE A 32 8.02 5.00 18.41
CA PHE A 32 8.12 5.60 17.09
C PHE A 32 6.74 5.79 16.47
N ILE A 33 5.88 4.77 16.52
CA ILE A 33 4.56 4.76 15.88
C ILE A 33 3.59 5.74 16.53
N THR A 34 3.58 5.82 17.87
CA THR A 34 2.68 6.74 18.59
C THR A 34 3.28 8.13 18.69
N GLY A 35 4.60 8.29 18.69
CA GLY A 35 5.22 9.55 19.10
C GLY A 35 4.67 10.02 20.45
N ASP A 36 4.46 11.32 20.59
CA ASP A 36 3.89 11.97 21.78
C ASP A 36 2.34 11.97 21.81
N LEU A 37 1.68 11.14 21.01
CA LEU A 37 0.24 11.26 20.78
C LEU A 37 -0.66 10.85 21.93
N ASN A 38 -1.71 11.67 22.10
CA ASN A 38 -3.02 11.23 22.58
C ASN A 38 -3.86 10.78 21.38
N LEU A 39 -4.09 9.47 21.24
CA LEU A 39 -4.67 8.76 20.07
C LEU A 39 -6.17 9.02 19.77
N SER A 40 -6.71 10.23 19.94
CA SER A 40 -8.17 10.42 20.00
C SER A 40 -8.88 10.95 18.74
N THR A 41 -8.22 11.12 17.58
CA THR A 41 -8.85 11.85 16.45
C THR A 41 -8.61 11.27 15.05
N HIS A 42 -9.60 11.46 14.17
CA HIS A 42 -9.57 11.19 12.72
C HIS A 42 -8.78 12.29 11.99
N ASP A 43 -7.57 12.57 12.45
CA ASP A 43 -6.74 13.64 11.92
C ASP A 43 -5.52 13.09 11.16
N GLU A 44 -4.78 14.03 10.56
CA GLU A 44 -3.51 13.76 9.87
C GLU A 44 -2.53 13.01 10.79
N THR A 45 -2.60 13.22 12.10
CA THR A 45 -1.70 12.59 13.04
C THR A 45 -1.98 11.10 13.22
N GLY A 46 -3.26 10.70 13.18
CA GLY A 46 -3.65 9.29 13.08
C GLY A 46 -3.11 8.61 11.82
N LEU A 47 -3.20 9.30 10.67
CA LEU A 47 -2.66 8.83 9.40
C LEU A 47 -1.14 8.68 9.42
N CYS A 48 -0.42 9.68 9.94
CA CYS A 48 1.04 9.61 10.12
C CYS A 48 1.44 8.42 10.99
N SER A 49 0.71 8.16 12.08
CA SER A 49 0.91 6.98 12.93
C SER A 49 0.67 5.67 12.18
N PHE A 50 -0.36 5.64 11.34
CA PHE A 50 -0.63 4.50 10.47
C PHE A 50 0.50 4.27 9.45
N TYR A 51 1.06 5.32 8.83
CA TYR A 51 2.21 5.19 7.94
C TYR A 51 3.43 4.64 8.67
N ARG A 52 3.72 5.14 9.89
CA ARG A 52 4.80 4.61 10.74
C ARG A 52 4.61 3.13 11.07
N LEU A 53 3.38 2.71 11.36
CA LEU A 53 3.05 1.32 11.62
C LEU A 53 3.33 0.43 10.39
N VAL A 54 2.77 0.79 9.23
CA VAL A 54 2.96 0.01 7.99
C VAL A 54 4.44 -0.01 7.59
N ALA A 55 5.12 1.13 7.66
CA ALA A 55 6.55 1.24 7.42
C ALA A 55 7.37 0.32 8.34
N SER A 56 7.04 0.27 9.63
CA SER A 56 7.71 -0.60 10.60
C SER A 56 7.55 -2.08 10.26
N VAL A 57 6.34 -2.50 9.85
CA VAL A 57 6.06 -3.90 9.46
C VAL A 57 6.90 -4.31 8.25
N TYR A 58 6.91 -3.47 7.20
CA TYR A 58 7.64 -3.79 5.97
C TYR A 58 9.16 -3.64 6.12
N PHE A 59 9.63 -2.68 6.92
CA PHE A 59 11.04 -2.58 7.29
C PHE A 59 11.53 -3.83 8.02
N ALA A 60 10.73 -4.36 8.95
CA ALA A 60 11.06 -5.61 9.64
C ALA A 60 11.04 -6.81 8.69
N LYS A 61 9.99 -6.94 7.85
CA LYS A 61 9.85 -8.03 6.87
C LYS A 61 11.01 -8.06 5.85
N HIS A 62 11.49 -6.88 5.44
CA HIS A 62 12.53 -6.73 4.43
C HIS A 62 13.82 -6.15 5.00
N ARG A 63 14.13 -6.46 6.27
CA ARG A 63 15.29 -5.92 7.00
C ARG A 63 16.61 -5.94 6.22
N PRO A 64 16.96 -6.98 5.44
CA PRO A 64 18.20 -7.01 4.66
C PRO A 64 18.35 -5.88 3.64
N ALA A 65 17.24 -5.30 3.14
CA ALA A 65 17.27 -4.20 2.17
C ALA A 65 17.69 -2.84 2.79
N PHE A 66 17.77 -2.75 4.12
CA PHE A 66 17.98 -1.49 4.85
C PHE A 66 19.27 -1.48 5.67
N ARG A 67 20.35 -2.05 5.13
CA ARG A 67 21.55 -2.39 5.90
C ARG A 67 22.47 -1.24 6.39
N PRO A 68 22.31 0.05 6.08
CA PRO A 68 22.93 1.08 6.92
C PRO A 68 22.03 1.49 8.11
N SER A 69 20.71 1.41 7.99
CA SER A 69 19.79 1.88 9.04
C SER A 69 19.64 0.82 10.13
N ALA A 70 19.89 1.17 11.40
CA ALA A 70 19.77 0.24 12.52
C ALA A 70 18.31 0.02 12.95
N SER A 71 17.45 1.03 12.78
CA SER A 71 16.02 0.99 13.07
C SER A 71 15.20 1.76 12.03
N ILE A 72 13.88 1.58 12.05
CA ILE A 72 12.96 2.35 11.23
C ILE A 72 12.97 3.85 11.61
N GLY A 73 13.21 4.16 12.89
CA GLY A 73 13.37 5.53 13.35
C GLY A 73 14.61 6.20 12.77
N ASP A 74 15.73 5.48 12.68
CA ASP A 74 16.95 6.00 12.05
C ASP A 74 16.73 6.28 10.56
N LEU A 75 16.03 5.39 9.86
CA LEU A 75 15.66 5.60 8.46
C LEU A 75 14.73 6.82 8.30
N TYR A 76 13.77 7.01 9.20
CA TYR A 76 12.90 8.20 9.17
C TYR A 76 13.70 9.49 9.40
N ASN A 77 14.68 9.48 10.29
CA ASN A 77 15.51 10.64 10.61
C ASN A 77 16.45 11.07 9.46
N THR A 78 16.65 10.24 8.42
CA THR A 78 17.40 10.65 7.22
C THR A 78 16.57 11.53 6.28
N ILE A 79 15.27 11.69 6.53
CA ILE A 79 14.38 12.47 5.69
C ILE A 79 14.48 13.94 6.12
N GLU A 80 15.01 14.79 5.24
CA GLU A 80 15.20 16.24 5.49
C GLU A 80 13.92 17.08 5.34
N LEU A 81 12.77 16.42 5.25
CA LEU A 81 11.46 17.07 5.24
C LEU A 81 11.03 17.28 6.70
N GLY A 82 10.34 18.39 7.01
CA GLY A 82 9.93 18.73 8.38
C GLY A 82 9.01 17.68 9.03
N ASP A 83 8.45 17.94 10.22
CA ASP A 83 7.46 17.01 10.76
C ASP A 83 6.10 17.17 10.03
N GLY A 84 5.47 16.05 9.64
CA GLY A 84 4.18 16.06 8.94
C GLY A 84 3.98 14.96 7.90
N LEU A 85 2.84 14.99 7.22
CA LEU A 85 2.45 13.95 6.26
C LEU A 85 3.44 13.77 5.09
N GLU A 86 4.11 14.83 4.66
CA GLU A 86 5.09 14.78 3.57
C GLU A 86 6.27 13.86 3.89
N SER A 87 6.80 13.95 5.11
CA SER A 87 7.92 13.10 5.57
C SER A 87 7.52 11.64 5.73
N HIS A 88 6.30 11.40 6.20
CA HIS A 88 5.74 10.05 6.30
C HIS A 88 5.48 9.43 4.91
N THR A 89 5.05 10.26 3.95
CA THR A 89 4.89 9.85 2.55
C THR A 89 6.25 9.55 1.92
N ALA A 90 7.26 10.37 2.21
CA ALA A 90 8.63 10.11 1.78
C ALA A 90 9.20 8.82 2.37
N LEU A 91 8.93 8.52 3.65
CA LEU A 91 9.33 7.26 4.28
C LEU A 91 8.75 6.05 3.54
N VAL A 92 7.44 6.07 3.28
CA VAL A 92 6.74 5.03 2.50
C VAL A 92 7.41 4.84 1.13
N LYS A 93 7.73 5.94 0.45
CA LYS A 93 8.40 5.91 -0.86
C LYS A 93 9.80 5.29 -0.77
N ILE A 94 10.62 5.73 0.19
CA ILE A 94 11.98 5.21 0.41
C ILE A 94 11.94 3.70 0.65
N ILE A 95 11.02 3.22 1.50
CA ILE A 95 10.87 1.78 1.78
C ILE A 95 10.51 1.02 0.51
N ARG A 96 9.55 1.52 -0.28
CA ARG A 96 9.17 0.90 -1.56
C ARG A 96 10.35 0.82 -2.53
N GLU A 97 11.15 1.88 -2.63
CA GLU A 97 12.31 1.93 -3.52
C GLU A 97 13.38 0.90 -3.12
N HIS A 98 13.73 0.82 -1.84
CA HIS A 98 14.71 -0.16 -1.34
C HIS A 98 14.20 -1.60 -1.48
N MET A 99 12.89 -1.82 -1.30
CA MET A 99 12.31 -3.15 -1.44
C MET A 99 12.26 -3.65 -2.87
N TRP A 100 12.26 -2.76 -3.87
CA TRP A 100 12.04 -3.12 -5.28
C TRP A 100 12.99 -4.21 -5.78
N GLU A 101 14.24 -4.17 -5.36
CA GLU A 101 15.27 -5.13 -5.78
C GLU A 101 15.20 -6.46 -5.03
N CYS A 102 14.50 -6.49 -3.89
CA CYS A 102 14.49 -7.62 -2.96
C CYS A 102 13.19 -8.44 -3.01
N ILE A 103 12.19 -8.01 -3.79
CA ILE A 103 10.90 -8.71 -3.89
C ILE A 103 10.76 -9.47 -5.20
N GLN A 104 10.04 -10.59 -5.15
CA GLN A 104 9.81 -11.46 -6.31
C GLN A 104 8.59 -11.03 -7.15
N SER A 105 7.63 -10.34 -6.54
CA SER A 105 6.38 -9.92 -7.17
C SER A 105 5.88 -8.60 -6.59
N GLU A 106 5.12 -7.84 -7.37
CA GLU A 106 4.52 -6.57 -6.94
C GLU A 106 3.58 -6.72 -5.74
N ASP A 107 2.91 -7.87 -5.60
CA ASP A 107 2.04 -8.17 -4.46
C ASP A 107 2.80 -8.07 -3.12
N ASN A 108 4.10 -8.38 -3.12
CA ASN A 108 4.94 -8.28 -1.92
C ASN A 108 5.39 -6.85 -1.60
N MET A 109 5.10 -5.88 -2.46
CA MET A 109 5.50 -4.49 -2.27
C MET A 109 4.62 -3.79 -1.22
N LEU A 110 5.25 -2.96 -0.39
CA LEU A 110 4.51 -2.05 0.50
C LEU A 110 3.56 -1.18 -0.35
N PRO A 111 2.24 -1.09 -0.06
CA PRO A 111 1.32 -0.28 -0.86
C PRO A 111 1.74 1.20 -0.96
N ASN A 112 1.43 1.85 -2.08
CA ASN A 112 1.80 3.26 -2.26
C ASN A 112 1.01 4.18 -1.28
N SER A 113 1.44 5.42 -1.13
CA SER A 113 0.80 6.38 -0.20
C SER A 113 -0.69 6.60 -0.47
N ASP A 114 -1.10 6.65 -1.73
CA ASP A 114 -2.51 6.87 -2.10
C ASP A 114 -3.38 5.69 -1.67
N ALA A 115 -2.91 4.46 -1.92
CA ALA A 115 -3.57 3.24 -1.47
C ALA A 115 -3.63 3.15 0.06
N LEU A 116 -2.56 3.55 0.76
CA LEU A 116 -2.53 3.59 2.22
C LEU A 116 -3.48 4.65 2.80
N GLN A 117 -3.57 5.83 2.19
CA GLN A 117 -4.54 6.86 2.56
C GLN A 117 -5.98 6.33 2.44
N LEU A 118 -6.32 5.74 1.29
CA LEU A 118 -7.65 5.19 1.06
C LEU A 118 -7.96 4.07 2.07
N HIS A 119 -6.97 3.24 2.40
CA HIS A 119 -7.09 2.20 3.43
C HIS A 119 -7.31 2.77 4.83
N TRP A 120 -6.61 3.86 5.17
CA TRP A 120 -6.81 4.57 6.42
C TRP A 120 -8.21 5.17 6.52
N ASP A 121 -8.72 5.76 5.43
CA ASP A 121 -10.05 6.35 5.38
C ASP A 121 -11.13 5.27 5.56
N ARG A 122 -10.97 4.12 4.90
CA ARG A 122 -11.82 2.94 5.12
C ARG A 122 -11.78 2.47 6.56
N SER A 123 -10.58 2.33 7.13
CA SER A 123 -10.38 1.91 8.51
C SER A 123 -11.05 2.87 9.50
N CYS A 124 -10.96 4.18 9.24
CA CYS A 124 -11.62 5.21 10.02
C CYS A 124 -13.15 5.09 9.95
N TRP A 125 -13.71 4.85 8.76
CA TRP A 125 -15.14 4.64 8.60
C TRP A 125 -15.61 3.40 9.36
N VAL A 126 -14.91 2.27 9.23
CA VAL A 126 -15.23 1.02 9.96
C VAL A 126 -15.16 1.24 11.47
N ALA A 127 -14.15 1.96 11.96
CA ALA A 127 -14.04 2.29 13.38
C ALA A 127 -15.22 3.12 13.89
N LYS A 128 -15.69 4.12 13.11
CA LYS A 128 -16.89 4.91 13.44
C LYS A 128 -18.16 4.07 13.41
N TYR A 129 -18.26 3.15 12.45
CA TYR A 129 -19.38 2.22 12.35
C TYR A 129 -19.44 1.29 13.58
N TRP A 130 -18.33 0.62 13.90
CA TRP A 130 -18.27 -0.31 15.03
C TRP A 130 -18.46 0.38 16.38
N LYS A 131 -18.06 1.64 16.52
CA LYS A 131 -18.30 2.42 17.74
C LYS A 131 -19.80 2.54 18.07
N GLN A 132 -20.67 2.45 17.07
CA GLN A 132 -22.12 2.56 17.22
C GLN A 132 -22.80 1.20 17.43
N ALA A 133 -22.05 0.10 17.51
CA ALA A 133 -22.63 -1.25 17.60
C ALA A 133 -23.47 -1.50 18.87
N LEU A 134 -23.32 -0.65 19.89
CA LEU A 134 -24.09 -0.71 21.14
C LEU A 134 -25.27 0.27 21.17
N ASP A 135 -25.43 1.11 20.15
CA ASP A 135 -26.48 2.10 20.06
C ASP A 135 -27.71 1.54 19.33
N ASN A 136 -28.91 1.84 19.82
CA ASN A 136 -30.17 1.39 19.19
C ASN A 136 -30.46 2.09 17.85
N SER A 137 -29.69 3.12 17.51
CA SER A 137 -29.81 3.88 16.26
C SER A 137 -28.41 4.18 15.72
N MET A 138 -28.13 3.67 14.52
CA MET A 138 -26.86 3.93 13.83
C MET A 138 -27.01 5.10 12.85
N HIS A 139 -26.09 6.04 12.93
CA HIS A 139 -25.89 7.11 11.95
C HIS A 139 -24.68 6.78 11.09
N LEU A 140 -24.93 6.32 9.86
CA LEU A 140 -23.89 5.93 8.93
C LEU A 140 -23.53 7.12 8.02
N GLU A 141 -22.25 7.48 8.05
CA GLU A 141 -21.70 8.40 7.06
C GLU A 141 -21.64 7.72 5.68
N PRO A 142 -21.83 8.46 4.57
CA PRO A 142 -21.66 7.94 3.23
C PRO A 142 -20.27 7.32 3.01
N ILE A 143 -20.23 6.09 2.48
CA ILE A 143 -18.99 5.35 2.21
C ILE A 143 -18.23 5.89 1.00
N ASP A 144 -18.88 6.59 0.09
CA ASP A 144 -18.26 7.15 -1.13
C ASP A 144 -17.15 8.18 -0.84
N LYS A 145 -17.09 8.69 0.40
CA LYS A 145 -16.03 9.59 0.90
C LYS A 145 -14.89 8.86 1.61
N SER A 146 -14.92 7.55 1.68
CA SER A 146 -13.97 6.77 2.47
C SER A 146 -13.29 5.67 1.64
N GLY A 147 -13.06 5.93 0.35
CA GLY A 147 -12.33 5.01 -0.53
C GLY A 147 -13.18 3.89 -1.13
N TRP A 148 -14.49 4.10 -1.23
CA TRP A 148 -15.42 3.25 -1.96
C TRP A 148 -16.11 4.02 -3.09
N ILE A 149 -16.57 3.31 -4.12
CA ILE A 149 -17.42 3.82 -5.19
C ILE A 149 -18.71 2.99 -5.19
N ILE A 150 -19.85 3.67 -5.34
CA ILE A 150 -21.16 3.03 -5.50
C ILE A 150 -21.62 3.25 -6.94
N LYS A 151 -21.79 2.18 -7.70
CA LYS A 151 -22.30 2.21 -9.08
C LYS A 151 -23.36 1.14 -9.26
N ASN A 152 -24.58 1.54 -9.65
CA ASN A 152 -25.69 0.61 -9.88
C ASN A 152 -25.87 -0.39 -8.72
N THR A 153 -25.92 0.11 -7.48
CA THR A 153 -25.97 -0.67 -6.22
C THR A 153 -24.78 -1.60 -5.95
N ILE A 154 -23.77 -1.63 -6.80
CA ILE A 154 -22.52 -2.36 -6.58
C ILE A 154 -21.54 -1.45 -5.86
N VAL A 155 -21.01 -1.93 -4.74
CA VAL A 155 -19.94 -1.28 -3.98
C VAL A 155 -18.61 -1.84 -4.44
N SER A 156 -17.70 -0.96 -4.86
CA SER A 156 -16.34 -1.32 -5.28
C SER A 156 -15.31 -0.51 -4.52
N VAL A 157 -14.16 -1.11 -4.22
CA VAL A 157 -13.03 -0.43 -3.57
C VAL A 157 -12.32 0.48 -4.57
N VAL A 158 -11.98 1.69 -4.13
CA VAL A 158 -11.01 2.55 -4.82
C VAL A 158 -9.62 2.11 -4.39
N TRP A 159 -8.87 1.56 -5.34
CA TRP A 159 -7.52 1.04 -5.12
C TRP A 159 -6.46 2.13 -5.14
N ASP A 160 -6.70 3.16 -5.95
CA ASP A 160 -5.72 4.22 -6.21
C ASP A 160 -6.43 5.51 -6.64
N SER A 161 -5.72 6.64 -6.56
CA SER A 161 -6.27 7.92 -6.99
C SER A 161 -6.30 8.02 -8.51
N ASP A 162 -7.29 8.71 -9.07
CA ASP A 162 -7.37 8.97 -10.52
C ASP A 162 -6.07 9.64 -11.04
N VAL A 163 -5.46 10.50 -10.21
CA VAL A 163 -4.21 11.19 -10.51
C VAL A 163 -3.05 10.21 -10.65
N ASN A 164 -2.95 9.23 -9.75
CA ASN A 164 -1.88 8.24 -9.81
C ASN A 164 -2.13 7.20 -10.91
N ILE A 165 -3.38 6.79 -11.14
CA ILE A 165 -3.75 5.94 -12.30
C ILE A 165 -3.31 6.60 -13.61
N ASP A 166 -3.62 7.88 -13.79
CA ASP A 166 -3.19 8.66 -14.96
C ASP A 166 -1.67 8.71 -15.11
N LYS A 167 -0.94 8.84 -14.00
CA LYS A 167 0.53 8.87 -13.97
C LYS A 167 1.12 7.50 -14.34
N VAL A 168 0.57 6.42 -13.80
CA VAL A 168 0.97 5.04 -14.12
C VAL A 168 0.69 4.74 -15.59
N GLU A 169 -0.49 5.09 -16.11
CA GLU A 169 -0.82 4.91 -17.52
C GLU A 169 0.15 5.66 -18.45
N LYS A 170 0.49 6.91 -18.13
CA LYS A 170 1.46 7.69 -18.90
C LYS A 170 2.84 7.04 -18.86
N THR A 171 3.26 6.55 -17.69
CA THR A 171 4.52 5.84 -17.49
C THR A 171 4.56 4.54 -18.33
N ILE A 172 3.52 3.71 -18.24
CA ILE A 172 3.42 2.48 -19.04
C ILE A 172 3.44 2.81 -20.53
N LYS A 173 2.68 3.82 -20.97
CA LYS A 173 2.69 4.28 -22.37
C LYS A 173 4.11 4.72 -22.78
N TRP A 174 4.87 5.38 -21.91
CA TRP A 174 6.25 5.80 -22.19
C TRP A 174 7.22 4.62 -22.35
N TYR A 175 7.07 3.57 -21.55
CA TYR A 175 7.89 2.35 -21.64
C TYR A 175 7.49 1.43 -22.80
N THR A 176 6.20 1.37 -23.16
CA THR A 176 5.68 0.39 -24.13
C THR A 176 5.41 0.96 -25.52
N LYS A 177 5.16 2.28 -25.62
CA LYS A 177 4.82 2.96 -26.87
C LYS A 177 5.80 4.10 -27.13
N GLY A 178 6.46 4.04 -28.28
CA GLY A 178 7.39 5.09 -28.68
C GLY A 178 7.37 5.38 -30.17
N CYS A 179 8.17 6.36 -30.58
CA CYS A 179 8.31 6.69 -31.99
C CYS A 179 9.19 5.66 -32.71
N SER A 180 9.05 5.58 -34.03
CA SER A 180 9.90 4.76 -34.92
C SER A 180 10.62 5.64 -35.95
N CYS A 181 11.03 6.85 -35.54
CA CYS A 181 11.61 7.82 -36.44
C CYS A 181 13.00 7.40 -36.92
N LYS A 182 13.26 7.53 -38.23
CA LYS A 182 14.59 7.30 -38.82
C LYS A 182 15.46 8.56 -38.87
N SER A 183 14.84 9.73 -38.64
CA SER A 183 15.48 11.05 -38.78
C SER A 183 16.10 11.56 -37.47
N GLY A 184 16.39 10.69 -36.50
CA GLY A 184 16.98 11.07 -35.22
C GLY A 184 16.12 11.94 -34.29
N CYS A 185 14.80 11.99 -34.52
CA CYS A 185 13.82 12.66 -33.63
C CYS A 185 14.04 14.18 -33.39
N THR A 186 14.71 14.88 -34.28
CA THR A 186 15.05 16.32 -34.13
C THR A 186 13.95 17.29 -34.56
N THR A 187 12.77 16.82 -34.94
CA THR A 187 11.67 17.68 -35.45
C THR A 187 10.33 17.32 -34.81
N ASN A 188 9.34 18.20 -34.95
CA ASN A 188 7.96 17.97 -34.49
C ASN A 188 7.21 16.87 -35.27
N ARG A 189 7.87 16.18 -36.22
CA ARG A 189 7.37 14.94 -36.82
C ARG A 189 7.50 13.75 -35.88
N CYS A 190 8.38 13.82 -34.88
CA CYS A 190 8.47 12.82 -33.83
C CYS A 190 7.26 12.95 -32.88
N SER A 191 6.52 11.86 -32.70
CA SER A 191 5.36 11.82 -31.81
C SER A 191 5.73 12.10 -30.35
N CYS A 192 6.90 11.64 -29.87
CA CYS A 192 7.38 11.91 -28.51
C CYS A 192 7.55 13.41 -28.27
N ARG A 193 8.22 14.10 -29.20
CA ARG A 193 8.43 15.55 -29.13
C ARG A 193 7.13 16.35 -29.29
N LYS A 194 6.21 15.88 -30.15
CA LYS A 194 4.92 16.55 -30.39
C LYS A 194 3.94 16.40 -29.24
N SER A 195 3.86 15.21 -28.66
CA SER A 195 2.80 14.86 -27.71
C SER A 195 3.07 15.34 -26.30
N GLY A 196 4.34 15.57 -25.93
CA GLY A 196 4.70 15.87 -24.54
C GLY A 196 4.32 14.76 -23.55
N LEU A 197 3.91 13.58 -24.04
CA LEU A 197 3.44 12.45 -23.23
C LEU A 197 4.57 11.76 -22.47
N SER A 198 5.77 11.81 -23.03
CA SER A 198 7.01 11.48 -22.33
C SER A 198 7.38 12.60 -21.37
N VAL A 199 7.93 12.27 -20.21
CA VAL A 199 8.56 13.26 -19.30
C VAL A 199 9.46 14.18 -20.13
N GLY A 200 9.12 15.47 -20.23
CA GLY A 200 9.86 16.48 -20.99
C GLY A 200 9.84 16.37 -22.52
N GLY A 201 8.99 15.54 -23.13
CA GLY A 201 8.94 15.38 -24.60
C GLY A 201 10.07 14.53 -25.20
N TYR A 202 10.83 13.81 -24.36
CA TYR A 202 11.95 12.97 -24.77
C TYR A 202 11.55 11.54 -25.18
N CYS A 203 12.30 10.93 -26.10
CA CYS A 203 12.13 9.52 -26.45
C CYS A 203 12.52 8.65 -25.24
N GLY A 204 11.60 7.77 -24.84
CA GLY A 204 11.81 6.79 -23.79
C GLY A 204 12.21 5.40 -24.29
N PRO A 205 12.33 4.43 -23.37
CA PRO A 205 12.69 3.04 -23.65
C PRO A 205 11.77 2.35 -24.67
N GLY A 206 10.50 2.76 -24.77
CA GLY A 206 9.56 2.22 -25.76
C GLY A 206 9.82 2.68 -27.21
N CYS A 207 10.76 3.59 -27.46
CA CYS A 207 11.06 4.09 -28.80
C CYS A 207 11.95 3.14 -29.60
N LYS A 208 11.63 3.01 -30.89
CA LYS A 208 12.38 2.23 -31.89
C LYS A 208 13.01 3.14 -32.95
N CYS A 209 13.33 4.37 -32.57
CA CYS A 209 13.94 5.34 -33.47
C CYS A 209 15.43 5.02 -33.72
N GLN A 210 15.93 5.44 -34.88
CA GLN A 210 17.33 5.27 -35.25
C GLN A 210 18.10 6.57 -35.04
N ASN A 211 19.31 6.47 -34.47
CA ASN A 211 20.20 7.61 -34.18
C ASN A 211 19.47 8.73 -33.41
N CYS A 212 18.72 8.36 -32.38
CA CYS A 212 17.88 9.28 -31.62
C CYS A 212 18.72 10.39 -30.98
N LYS A 213 18.34 11.64 -31.22
CA LYS A 213 18.91 12.82 -30.55
C LYS A 213 17.93 13.46 -29.56
N ASN A 214 16.72 12.93 -29.47
CA ASN A 214 15.68 13.39 -28.53
C ASN A 214 15.68 12.48 -27.30
N ILE A 215 16.81 12.36 -26.64
CA ILE A 215 16.95 11.64 -25.36
C ILE A 215 17.11 12.70 -24.27
N ALA A 216 16.60 12.43 -23.07
CA ALA A 216 16.89 13.29 -21.94
C ALA A 216 18.41 13.21 -21.70
N SER A 217 19.11 14.35 -21.71
CA SER A 217 20.47 14.39 -21.19
C SER A 217 20.37 13.96 -19.73
N CYS A 218 21.02 12.86 -19.34
CA CYS A 218 20.98 12.28 -18.00
C CYS A 218 21.65 13.18 -16.93
N GLN A 219 21.52 14.50 -17.00
CA GLN A 219 22.22 15.47 -16.15
C GLN A 219 21.30 16.16 -15.12
N ASN A 220 20.07 15.72 -14.94
CA ASN A 220 19.21 16.23 -13.87
C ASN A 220 18.85 15.12 -12.89
N GLU A 221 19.65 15.05 -11.82
CA GLU A 221 19.23 14.81 -10.43
C GLU A 221 18.26 13.63 -10.20
N LEU A 222 18.80 12.40 -10.19
CA LEU A 222 18.50 11.58 -9.02
C LEU A 222 19.28 12.22 -7.86
N PRO A 223 18.68 12.48 -6.68
CA PRO A 223 19.47 12.82 -5.50
C PRO A 223 20.59 11.79 -5.37
N GLU A 224 21.84 12.26 -5.33
CA GLU A 224 23.04 11.47 -5.10
C GLU A 224 22.96 10.80 -3.72
N LEU A 225 22.16 9.74 -3.59
CA LEU A 225 22.03 8.96 -2.35
C LEU A 225 22.50 7.51 -2.51
N PHE A 226 23.02 7.13 -3.69
CA PHE A 226 23.22 5.72 -4.05
C PHE A 226 24.51 5.41 -4.83
N ASP A 227 25.60 6.16 -4.63
CA ASP A 227 26.88 5.87 -5.29
C ASP A 227 27.83 4.95 -4.48
N GLU A 228 27.35 4.32 -3.39
CA GLU A 228 28.13 3.35 -2.59
C GLU A 228 27.33 2.09 -2.19
N LEU A 229 26.58 1.48 -3.12
CA LEU A 229 26.24 0.06 -2.97
C LEU A 229 27.00 -0.77 -4.00
N GLU A 230 28.18 -1.22 -3.59
CA GLU A 230 28.87 -2.32 -4.25
C GLU A 230 27.92 -3.53 -4.32
N CYS A 231 27.79 -4.05 -5.54
CA CYS A 231 27.02 -5.23 -5.88
C CYS A 231 27.51 -6.44 -5.06
N PHE A 232 26.83 -6.77 -3.96
CA PHE A 232 27.03 -8.02 -3.25
C PHE A 232 26.28 -9.14 -3.97
N SER A 233 26.90 -9.68 -5.03
CA SER A 233 26.62 -11.05 -5.45
C SER A 233 27.14 -12.01 -4.38
N ASP A 234 26.32 -13.00 -4.06
CA ASP A 234 26.64 -14.19 -3.27
C ASP A 234 26.54 -14.03 -1.74
N VAL A 235 25.29 -13.99 -1.24
CA VAL A 235 24.99 -14.50 0.11
C VAL A 235 23.96 -15.61 -0.05
N GLU A 236 24.42 -16.85 0.14
CA GLU A 236 23.56 -18.03 0.27
C GLU A 236 22.55 -17.77 1.41
N LEU A 237 21.27 -17.75 1.05
CA LEU A 237 20.15 -17.70 1.98
C LEU A 237 20.13 -19.01 2.77
N ASP A 238 20.73 -18.97 3.96
CA ASP A 238 20.57 -20.05 4.93
C ASP A 238 19.13 -19.99 5.45
N ALA A 239 18.37 -21.02 5.07
CA ALA A 239 16.97 -21.17 5.44
C ALA A 239 16.89 -21.40 6.95
N CYS A 240 16.22 -20.51 7.67
CA CYS A 240 15.81 -20.76 9.05
C CYS A 240 14.69 -21.81 9.05
N SER A 241 15.06 -23.08 8.90
CA SER A 241 14.24 -24.22 9.33
C SER A 241 14.51 -24.49 10.82
N ASP A 242 13.43 -24.92 11.50
CA ASP A 242 13.42 -25.58 12.82
C ASP A 242 13.55 -24.59 14.00
N ILE A 243 12.72 -24.56 15.06
CA ILE A 243 11.94 -25.53 15.83
C ILE A 243 11.09 -24.66 16.81
N ASP A 244 9.81 -24.92 17.11
CA ASP A 244 9.42 -25.82 18.21
C ASP A 244 7.97 -26.28 18.10
N SER A 245 7.81 -27.58 18.33
CA SER A 245 6.56 -28.26 18.65
C SER A 245 6.11 -27.86 20.04
N ASP A 246 4.81 -27.55 20.20
CA ASP A 246 4.15 -27.78 21.48
C ASP A 246 2.87 -28.59 21.27
N SER A 247 2.86 -29.71 21.98
CA SER A 247 1.82 -30.73 21.98
C SER A 247 0.73 -30.38 22.99
N ASN A 248 -0.52 -30.51 22.54
CA ASN A 248 -1.76 -30.87 23.25
C ASN A 248 -1.95 -30.48 24.72
N SER A 249 -3.08 -29.79 24.97
CA SER A 249 -4.03 -30.25 25.99
C SER A 249 -5.47 -29.91 25.57
N ASP A 250 -6.19 -30.98 25.26
CA ASP A 250 -7.61 -31.13 25.01
C ASP A 250 -8.36 -31.06 26.36
N GLU A 251 -9.16 -30.01 26.60
CA GLU A 251 -10.10 -29.94 27.71
C GLU A 251 -11.38 -29.15 27.32
N GLY A 252 -12.50 -29.88 27.22
CA GLY A 252 -13.78 -29.48 27.81
C GLY A 252 -14.67 -28.50 27.03
N GLU A 253 -15.48 -29.02 26.12
CA GLU A 253 -16.69 -28.36 25.62
C GLU A 253 -17.74 -28.28 26.74
N ASP A 254 -18.11 -27.06 27.15
CA ASP A 254 -19.31 -26.78 27.94
C ASP A 254 -20.24 -25.91 27.05
N GLU A 255 -21.16 -26.58 26.35
CA GLU A 255 -22.17 -25.97 25.48
C GLU A 255 -23.17 -25.14 26.31
N MET A 256 -22.90 -23.85 26.47
CA MET A 256 -23.91 -22.90 26.91
C MET A 256 -24.81 -22.54 25.71
N GLN A 257 -26.00 -23.15 25.67
CA GLN A 257 -27.05 -22.86 24.68
C GLN A 257 -27.53 -21.41 24.82
N ILE A 258 -26.96 -20.50 24.04
CA ILE A 258 -27.51 -19.16 23.79
C ILE A 258 -28.49 -19.30 22.63
N ALA A 259 -29.77 -19.00 22.87
CA ALA A 259 -30.79 -18.99 21.84
C ALA A 259 -30.40 -18.00 20.71
N PRO A 260 -30.53 -18.38 19.43
CA PRO A 260 -30.28 -17.46 18.34
C PRO A 260 -31.39 -16.41 18.30
N SER A 261 -31.08 -15.18 18.73
CA SER A 261 -31.86 -14.02 18.36
C SER A 261 -31.65 -13.79 16.86
N HIS A 262 -32.67 -14.09 16.05
CA HIS A 262 -32.67 -13.75 14.63
C HIS A 262 -32.42 -12.24 14.48
N PRO A 263 -31.46 -11.83 13.62
CA PRO A 263 -31.34 -10.44 13.21
C PRO A 263 -32.67 -9.97 12.59
N SER A 264 -33.04 -8.71 12.78
CA SER A 264 -34.20 -8.14 12.08
C SER A 264 -34.02 -8.27 10.56
N GLU A 265 -35.13 -8.42 9.82
CA GLU A 265 -35.11 -8.53 8.35
C GLU A 265 -34.36 -7.36 7.68
N GLU A 266 -34.34 -6.18 8.29
CA GLU A 266 -33.54 -5.03 7.82
C GLU A 266 -32.02 -5.25 7.92
N PHE A 267 -31.56 -6.00 8.92
CA PHE A 267 -30.14 -6.35 9.07
C PHE A 267 -29.73 -7.39 8.04
N GLN A 268 -30.57 -8.40 7.79
CA GLN A 268 -30.34 -9.44 6.78
C GLN A 268 -30.31 -8.85 5.36
N GLN A 269 -31.21 -7.90 5.06
CA GLN A 269 -31.24 -7.22 3.77
C GLN A 269 -30.00 -6.33 3.54
N TYR A 270 -29.41 -5.78 4.60
CA TYR A 270 -28.13 -5.08 4.52
C TYR A 270 -26.98 -6.04 4.18
N TRP A 271 -26.91 -7.21 4.83
CA TRP A 271 -25.89 -8.23 4.54
C TRP A 271 -26.02 -8.86 3.15
N ASP A 272 -27.23 -9.16 2.69
CA ASP A 272 -27.48 -9.72 1.36
C ASP A 272 -27.20 -8.72 0.23
N THR A 273 -27.32 -7.41 0.51
CA THR A 273 -26.94 -6.34 -0.44
C THR A 273 -25.42 -6.15 -0.50
N PHE A 274 -24.69 -6.52 0.56
CA PHE A 274 -23.22 -6.48 0.65
C PHE A 274 -22.56 -7.83 0.37
N GLY A 275 -23.19 -8.68 -0.44
CA GLY A 275 -22.64 -9.96 -0.92
C GLY A 275 -21.25 -9.81 -1.54
N ILE A 276 -20.22 -9.84 -0.69
CA ILE A 276 -18.83 -10.02 -1.03
C ILE A 276 -18.69 -11.50 -1.37
N LEU A 277 -18.61 -11.74 -2.68
CA LEU A 277 -18.19 -12.97 -3.34
C LEU A 277 -17.38 -13.90 -2.43
N THR A 278 -18.02 -14.95 -1.90
CA THR A 278 -17.33 -16.23 -1.79
C THR A 278 -16.99 -16.63 -3.23
N GLY A 279 -15.70 -16.76 -3.51
CA GLY A 279 -15.17 -16.94 -4.86
C GLY A 279 -15.62 -18.25 -5.52
N GLU A 280 -16.82 -18.25 -6.09
CA GLU A 280 -17.21 -19.22 -7.11
C GLU A 280 -17.02 -18.59 -8.50
N LEU A 281 -16.04 -19.13 -9.22
CA LEU A 281 -15.84 -18.91 -10.65
C LEU A 281 -17.14 -19.27 -11.38
N VAL A 282 -17.83 -18.27 -11.94
CA VAL A 282 -18.89 -18.51 -12.93
C VAL A 282 -18.20 -18.99 -14.21
N PRO A 283 -18.54 -20.18 -14.76
CA PRO A 283 -18.01 -20.62 -16.03
C PRO A 283 -18.66 -19.83 -17.17
N ASP A 284 -17.83 -19.42 -18.12
CA ASP A 284 -18.21 -18.65 -19.31
C ASP A 284 -19.41 -19.24 -20.06
N LEU A 285 -20.39 -18.38 -20.36
CA LEU A 285 -21.39 -18.52 -21.42
C LEU A 285 -21.44 -17.25 -22.26
#